data_AF-A0A8S0PXM4-F1
#
_entry.id   AF-A0A8S0PXM4-F1
#
_cell.length_a   1.000
_cell.length_b   1.000
_cell.length_c   1.000
_cell.angle_alpha   90.00
_cell.angle_beta   90.00
_cell.angle_gamma   90.00
#
_symmetry.space_group_name_H-M   'P 1'
#
loop_
_entity.id
_entity.type
_entity.pdbx_description
1 polymer ?
#
loop_
_entity_poly.entity_id
_entity_poly.type
_entity_poly.pdbx_seq_one_letter_code
_entity_poly.pdbx_strand_id
1 'polypeptide(L)'
;MHLVKLCLKLCATTTDVARVVQEVGSGVKNFKPGDEIVAVFNQFTGGGLVEYAVAKESLTVPRPPEISAAEGASRPIASLTAHLALSQSAGIKLDGSGPRKNVLITAASGGVGHYAVQLVKLENTHVTATCGINYKTPEGAALKSPSGQKYDKVIHCTTGIPWSVFDPNLTKTGKVIDLTPNPSAMWTFAIKKLTFSKKQLVPLLLIPKEEGLDAVVKLGKEGKLKTVIDSKHPLS
;
A
#
# COMPACT_ATOMS: atom_id res chain seq x y z
N MET A 1 -5.12 -25.12 11.35
CA MET A 1 -4.34 -24.01 10.75
C MET A 1 -3.55 -24.62 9.59
N HIS A 2 -3.97 -24.38 8.35
CA HIS A 2 -3.38 -25.01 7.16
C HIS A 2 -2.13 -24.23 6.74
N LEU A 3 -0.97 -24.89 6.81
CA LEU A 3 0.35 -24.29 6.59
C LEU A 3 0.97 -24.91 5.33
N VAL A 4 1.60 -24.10 4.48
CA VAL A 4 2.51 -24.56 3.42
C VAL A 4 3.89 -24.67 4.05
N LYS A 5 4.47 -25.87 4.12
CA LYS A 5 5.67 -26.15 4.91
C LYS A 5 6.93 -25.92 4.08
N LEU A 6 7.86 -25.13 4.59
CA LEU A 6 9.18 -24.86 4.02
C LEU A 6 10.06 -24.42 5.21
N CYS A 7 11.01 -25.28 5.63
CA CYS A 7 11.49 -25.32 7.02
C CYS A 7 12.46 -24.18 7.43
N LEU A 8 12.54 -23.94 8.75
CA LEU A 8 12.94 -22.73 9.52
C LEU A 8 14.45 -22.41 9.68
N LYS A 9 14.79 -21.10 9.70
CA LYS A 9 15.29 -20.33 10.88
C LYS A 9 15.61 -18.85 10.53
N LEU A 10 15.49 -17.99 11.56
CA LEU A 10 15.81 -16.54 11.67
C LEU A 10 14.69 -15.51 11.41
N CYS A 11 14.69 -14.49 12.28
CA CYS A 11 13.93 -13.24 12.17
C CYS A 11 14.39 -12.51 10.90
N ALA A 12 13.74 -12.81 9.79
CA ALA A 12 14.05 -12.24 8.49
C ALA A 12 13.08 -11.08 8.24
N THR A 13 13.58 -9.86 8.10
CA THR A 13 12.80 -8.61 8.28
C THR A 13 11.76 -8.29 7.21
N THR A 14 11.71 -9.02 6.10
CA THR A 14 10.70 -8.81 5.03
C THR A 14 9.51 -9.74 5.16
N THR A 15 8.33 -9.23 4.80
CA THR A 15 7.06 -9.96 4.78
C THR A 15 6.62 -10.36 3.38
N ASP A 16 7.09 -9.65 2.35
CA ASP A 16 6.57 -9.79 1.00
C ASP A 16 7.48 -10.75 0.24
N VAL A 17 6.88 -11.82 -0.27
CA VAL A 17 7.62 -12.86 -0.98
C VAL A 17 6.91 -13.30 -2.24
N ALA A 18 7.71 -13.67 -3.23
CA ALA A 18 7.26 -14.48 -4.36
C ALA A 18 8.25 -15.62 -4.54
N ARG A 19 7.72 -16.84 -4.55
CA ARG A 19 8.50 -18.08 -4.47
C ARG A 19 7.77 -19.20 -5.22
N VAL A 20 8.40 -20.36 -5.25
CA VAL A 20 7.80 -21.61 -5.73
C VAL A 20 7.50 -22.48 -4.52
N VAL A 21 6.33 -23.12 -4.49
CA VAL A 21 5.94 -24.05 -3.44
C VAL A 21 6.81 -25.30 -3.54
N GLN A 22 7.46 -25.69 -2.45
CA GLN A 22 8.24 -26.94 -2.39
C GLN A 22 7.43 -28.08 -1.75
N GLU A 23 6.72 -27.78 -0.67
CA GLU A 23 5.92 -28.73 0.10
C GLU A 23 4.68 -28.03 0.64
N VAL A 24 3.61 -28.81 0.86
CA VAL A 24 2.35 -28.32 1.42
C VAL A 24 1.98 -29.12 2.67
N GLY A 25 1.39 -28.47 3.67
CA GLY A 25 0.86 -29.16 4.84
C GLY A 25 -0.42 -29.91 4.51
N SER A 26 -0.77 -30.89 5.35
CA SER A 26 -1.83 -31.87 5.10
C SER A 26 -3.24 -31.32 4.88
N GLY A 27 -3.52 -30.07 5.23
CA GLY A 27 -4.83 -29.46 4.98
C GLY A 27 -4.79 -28.25 4.06
N VAL A 28 -3.67 -28.00 3.38
CA VAL A 28 -3.62 -27.08 2.23
C VAL A 28 -4.39 -27.73 1.09
N LYS A 29 -5.26 -26.95 0.43
CA LYS A 29 -6.14 -27.43 -0.65
C LYS A 29 -5.88 -26.73 -1.97
N ASN A 30 -5.40 -25.50 -1.91
CA ASN A 30 -5.33 -24.60 -3.07
C ASN A 30 -3.96 -24.57 -3.75
N PHE A 31 -2.95 -25.24 -3.18
CA PHE A 31 -1.57 -25.24 -3.67
C PHE A 31 -0.96 -26.63 -3.67
N LYS A 32 0.02 -26.84 -4.54
CA LYS A 32 0.86 -28.04 -4.63
C LYS A 32 2.33 -27.67 -4.92
N PRO A 33 3.29 -28.59 -4.68
CA PRO A 33 4.67 -28.40 -5.10
C PRO A 33 4.80 -28.00 -6.57
N GLY A 34 5.66 -27.02 -6.85
CA GLY A 34 5.87 -26.43 -8.18
C GLY A 34 5.02 -25.20 -8.48
N ASP A 35 4.00 -24.87 -7.67
CA ASP A 35 3.19 -23.67 -7.91
C ASP A 35 3.99 -22.39 -7.65
N GLU A 36 3.93 -21.44 -8.58
CA GLU A 36 4.47 -20.10 -8.38
C GLU A 36 3.47 -19.26 -7.58
N ILE A 37 3.94 -18.64 -6.50
CA ILE A 37 3.07 -17.91 -5.56
C ILE A 37 3.62 -16.53 -5.20
N VAL A 38 2.71 -15.67 -4.75
CA VAL A 38 2.98 -14.46 -3.99
C VAL A 38 2.36 -14.65 -2.60
N ALA A 39 3.10 -14.31 -1.54
CA ALA A 39 2.59 -14.40 -0.18
C ALA A 39 3.01 -13.22 0.69
N VAL A 40 2.22 -13.00 1.74
CA VAL A 40 2.48 -12.02 2.80
C VAL A 40 2.66 -12.76 4.13
N PHE A 41 3.83 -12.61 4.72
CA PHE A 41 4.11 -13.12 6.06
C PHE A 41 3.61 -12.17 7.14
N ASN A 42 3.59 -12.69 8.37
CA ASN A 42 3.15 -11.90 9.51
C ASN A 42 4.16 -10.77 9.77
N GLN A 43 3.67 -9.53 9.73
CA GLN A 43 4.40 -8.30 10.00
C GLN A 43 5.15 -8.25 11.34
N PHE A 44 4.72 -9.03 12.34
CA PHE A 44 5.38 -9.08 13.64
C PHE A 44 6.51 -10.10 13.71
N THR A 45 6.50 -11.13 12.85
CA THR A 45 7.49 -12.22 12.88
C THR A 45 8.44 -12.19 11.69
N GLY A 46 8.07 -11.51 10.61
CA GLY A 46 8.79 -11.53 9.34
C GLY A 46 8.88 -12.93 8.74
N GLY A 47 9.91 -13.16 7.92
CA GLY A 47 10.29 -14.47 7.42
C GLY A 47 10.81 -14.54 5.99
N GLY A 48 10.99 -13.42 5.26
CA GLY A 48 11.22 -13.49 3.80
C GLY A 48 12.66 -13.35 3.29
N LEU A 49 13.61 -12.91 4.11
CA LEU A 49 15.06 -12.84 3.77
C LEU A 49 15.76 -14.17 4.11
N VAL A 50 15.23 -15.25 3.57
CA VAL A 50 15.73 -16.63 3.73
C VAL A 50 15.45 -17.39 2.45
N GLU A 51 16.14 -18.52 2.28
CA GLU A 51 15.93 -19.41 1.12
C GLU A 51 14.58 -20.13 1.20
N TYR A 52 14.13 -20.46 2.42
CA TYR A 52 12.89 -21.19 2.67
C TYR A 52 12.10 -20.57 3.83
N ALA A 53 10.78 -20.47 3.67
CA ALA A 53 9.89 -19.91 4.68
C ALA A 53 8.46 -20.48 4.59
N VAL A 54 7.77 -20.53 5.73
CA VAL A 54 6.41 -21.05 5.87
C VAL A 54 5.38 -19.94 5.61
N ALA A 55 4.51 -20.16 4.63
CA ALA A 55 3.38 -19.28 4.33
C ALA A 55 2.06 -19.86 4.87
N LYS A 56 1.14 -18.97 5.28
CA LYS A 56 -0.27 -19.36 5.50
C LYS A 56 -0.99 -19.39 4.16
N GLU A 57 -1.77 -20.43 3.92
CA GLU A 57 -2.59 -20.55 2.70
C GLU A 57 -3.47 -19.31 2.49
N SER A 58 -4.11 -18.81 3.56
CA SER A 58 -4.99 -17.63 3.53
C SER A 58 -4.31 -16.28 3.25
N LEU A 59 -2.99 -16.27 3.08
CA LEU A 59 -2.19 -15.08 2.72
C LEU A 59 -1.23 -15.40 1.58
N THR A 60 -1.58 -16.41 0.77
CA THR A 60 -0.85 -16.87 -0.40
C THR A 60 -1.79 -16.86 -1.58
N VAL A 61 -1.34 -16.32 -2.71
CA VAL A 61 -2.09 -16.31 -3.96
C VAL A 61 -1.21 -16.80 -5.11
N PRO A 62 -1.78 -17.36 -6.19
CA PRO A 62 -1.01 -17.73 -7.37
C PRO A 62 -0.28 -16.52 -7.97
N ARG A 63 0.99 -16.71 -8.34
CA ARG A 63 1.73 -15.75 -9.17
C ARG A 63 1.48 -16.10 -10.64
N PRO A 64 0.86 -15.21 -11.42
CA PRO A 64 0.67 -15.45 -12.84
C PRO A 64 2.02 -15.30 -13.59
N PRO A 65 2.25 -16.02 -14.70
CA PRO A 65 3.53 -16.05 -15.40
C PRO A 65 3.96 -14.68 -15.96
N GLU A 66 3.01 -13.77 -16.17
CA GLU A 66 3.26 -12.40 -16.62
C GLU A 66 3.94 -11.53 -15.55
N ILE A 67 3.92 -11.96 -14.28
CA ILE A 67 4.53 -11.24 -13.15
C ILE A 67 5.78 -12.01 -12.73
N SER A 68 6.95 -11.40 -12.87
CA SER A 68 8.21 -11.99 -12.40
C SER A 68 8.23 -12.14 -10.88
N ALA A 69 9.08 -13.02 -10.34
CA ALA A 69 9.22 -13.17 -8.89
C ALA A 69 9.62 -11.85 -8.20
N ALA A 70 10.47 -11.02 -8.82
CA ALA A 70 10.86 -9.75 -8.23
C ALA A 70 9.69 -8.75 -8.16
N GLU A 71 8.86 -8.70 -9.19
CA GLU A 71 7.64 -7.87 -9.20
C GLU A 71 6.60 -8.40 -8.20
N GLY A 72 6.43 -9.73 -8.15
CA GLY A 72 5.53 -10.40 -7.21
C GLY A 72 5.91 -10.15 -5.75
N ALA A 73 7.21 -10.13 -5.42
CA ALA A 73 7.69 -9.84 -4.08
C ALA A 73 7.66 -8.33 -3.72
N SER A 74 7.60 -7.44 -4.71
CA SER A 74 7.61 -5.97 -4.49
C SER A 74 6.21 -5.35 -4.44
N ARG A 75 5.17 -6.17 -4.59
CA ARG A 75 3.78 -5.75 -4.76
C ARG A 75 2.93 -5.80 -3.47
N PRO A 76 2.96 -6.85 -2.64
CA PRO A 76 1.85 -7.16 -1.73
C PRO A 76 1.46 -6.01 -0.79
N ILE A 77 2.32 -5.63 0.15
CA ILE A 77 1.99 -4.62 1.16
C ILE A 77 1.82 -3.26 0.51
N ALA A 78 2.72 -2.88 -0.40
CA ALA A 78 2.72 -1.57 -1.00
C ALA A 78 1.47 -1.29 -1.87
N SER A 79 1.13 -2.22 -2.77
CA SER A 79 -0.05 -2.08 -3.64
C SER A 79 -1.36 -2.25 -2.88
N LEU A 80 -1.42 -3.18 -1.91
CA LEU A 80 -2.60 -3.38 -1.08
C LEU A 80 -2.87 -2.15 -0.21
N THR A 81 -1.84 -1.55 0.38
CA THR A 81 -1.94 -0.30 1.13
C THR A 81 -2.49 0.82 0.25
N ALA A 82 -1.94 0.99 -0.95
CA ALA A 82 -2.42 2.01 -1.89
C ALA A 82 -3.90 1.77 -2.27
N HIS A 83 -4.25 0.53 -2.58
CA HIS A 83 -5.60 0.15 -2.96
C HIS A 83 -6.60 0.42 -1.83
N LEU A 84 -6.29 0.03 -0.59
CA LEU A 84 -7.16 0.27 0.58
C LEU A 84 -7.25 1.76 0.95
N ALA A 85 -6.14 2.48 0.87
CA ALA A 85 -6.11 3.91 1.12
C ALA A 85 -7.05 4.67 0.18
N LEU A 86 -7.06 4.31 -1.11
CA LEU A 86 -7.90 4.91 -2.14
C LEU A 86 -9.36 4.45 -2.03
N SER A 87 -9.59 3.14 -2.03
CA SER A 87 -10.96 2.59 -2.11
C SER A 87 -11.71 2.74 -0.78
N GLN A 88 -11.14 2.31 0.34
CA GLN A 88 -11.85 2.22 1.61
C GLN A 88 -11.73 3.53 2.42
N SER A 89 -10.52 4.05 2.62
CA SER A 89 -10.31 5.21 3.49
C SER A 89 -10.66 6.53 2.79
N ALA A 90 -10.22 6.69 1.54
CA ALA A 90 -10.53 7.86 0.74
C ALA A 90 -11.92 7.80 0.10
N GLY A 91 -12.49 6.61 -0.10
CA GLY A 91 -13.81 6.44 -0.72
C GLY A 91 -13.80 6.82 -2.20
N ILE A 92 -12.66 6.63 -2.88
CA ILE A 92 -12.54 6.82 -4.32
C ILE A 92 -13.04 5.54 -4.97
N LYS A 93 -14.03 5.66 -5.85
CA LYS A 93 -14.47 4.54 -6.66
C LYS A 93 -13.41 4.25 -7.71
N LEU A 94 -12.93 3.01 -7.76
CA LEU A 94 -11.87 2.56 -8.68
C LEU A 94 -12.42 1.97 -9.99
N ASP A 95 -13.57 2.49 -10.43
CA ASP A 95 -14.34 2.02 -11.60
C ASP A 95 -14.68 3.15 -12.58
N GLY A 96 -14.13 4.34 -12.37
CA GLY A 96 -14.37 5.55 -13.15
C GLY A 96 -15.72 6.23 -12.92
N SER A 97 -16.65 5.62 -12.17
CA SER A 97 -18.02 6.12 -11.98
C SER A 97 -18.12 7.24 -10.93
N GLY A 98 -17.02 7.54 -10.23
CA GLY A 98 -16.96 8.56 -9.20
C GLY A 98 -16.94 9.99 -9.76
N PRO A 99 -17.37 10.98 -8.96
CA PRO A 99 -17.17 12.38 -9.32
C PRO A 99 -15.67 12.71 -9.34
N ARG A 100 -15.27 13.70 -10.15
CA ARG A 100 -13.87 14.13 -10.22
C ARG A 100 -13.35 14.58 -8.86
N LYS A 101 -12.19 14.06 -8.45
CA LYS A 101 -11.53 14.40 -7.17
C LYS A 101 -10.12 14.93 -7.37
N ASN A 102 -9.75 15.92 -6.55
CA ASN A 102 -8.38 16.40 -6.46
C ASN A 102 -7.64 15.61 -5.38
N VAL A 103 -6.60 14.88 -5.77
CA VAL A 103 -5.87 13.97 -4.90
C VAL A 103 -4.42 14.41 -4.79
N LEU A 104 -3.93 14.57 -3.57
CA LEU A 104 -2.50 14.73 -3.29
C LEU A 104 -1.91 13.37 -2.89
N ILE A 105 -0.79 12.99 -3.47
CA ILE A 105 0.00 11.83 -3.05
C ILE A 105 1.37 12.32 -2.60
N THR A 106 1.67 12.18 -1.32
CA THR A 106 3.00 12.53 -0.79
C THR A 106 3.96 11.36 -0.93
N ALA A 107 5.26 11.63 -1.07
CA ALA A 107 6.31 10.64 -1.31
C ALA A 107 5.94 9.65 -2.44
N ALA A 108 5.45 10.20 -3.55
CA ALA A 108 4.87 9.45 -4.66
C ALA A 108 5.85 8.54 -5.41
N SER A 109 7.16 8.77 -5.27
CA SER A 109 8.20 7.89 -5.83
C SER A 109 8.51 6.66 -4.97
N GLY A 110 7.94 6.57 -3.76
CA GLY A 110 8.15 5.44 -2.86
C GLY A 110 7.27 4.22 -3.16
N GLY A 111 7.42 3.17 -2.33
CA GLY A 111 6.73 1.89 -2.49
C GLY A 111 5.21 2.03 -2.60
N VAL A 112 4.54 2.62 -1.62
CA VAL A 112 3.06 2.81 -1.70
C VAL A 112 2.70 3.93 -2.70
N GLY A 113 3.48 5.01 -2.71
CA GLY A 113 3.21 6.21 -3.49
C GLY A 113 3.08 5.93 -5.00
N HIS A 114 3.99 5.13 -5.57
CA HIS A 114 3.98 4.90 -7.02
C HIS A 114 2.79 4.03 -7.45
N TYR A 115 2.34 3.09 -6.61
CA TYR A 115 1.11 2.34 -6.86
C TYR A 115 -0.12 3.23 -6.68
N ALA A 116 -0.15 4.10 -5.67
CA ALA A 116 -1.26 5.03 -5.46
C ALA A 116 -1.45 5.98 -6.66
N VAL A 117 -0.35 6.46 -7.26
CA VAL A 117 -0.41 7.29 -8.48
C VAL A 117 -1.01 6.53 -9.65
N GLN A 118 -0.63 5.27 -9.84
CA GLN A 118 -1.15 4.44 -10.93
C GLN A 118 -2.64 4.15 -10.74
N LEU A 119 -3.03 3.68 -9.55
CA LEU A 119 -4.43 3.35 -9.23
C LEU A 119 -5.35 4.56 -9.38
N VAL A 120 -4.93 5.72 -8.87
CA VAL A 120 -5.79 6.91 -8.93
C VAL A 120 -5.88 7.51 -10.35
N LYS A 121 -4.90 7.25 -11.21
CA LYS A 121 -4.90 7.66 -12.63
C LYS A 121 -5.84 6.82 -13.50
N LEU A 122 -6.18 5.61 -13.07
CA LEU A 122 -7.23 4.82 -13.72
C LEU A 122 -8.61 5.47 -13.55
N GLU A 123 -8.71 6.44 -12.64
CA GLU A 123 -9.94 7.11 -12.27
C GLU A 123 -10.05 8.54 -12.80
N ASN A 124 -11.26 9.07 -12.78
CA ASN A 124 -11.52 10.48 -13.07
C ASN A 124 -10.98 11.38 -11.93
N THR A 125 -9.67 11.59 -11.85
CA THR A 125 -9.05 12.41 -10.79
C THR A 125 -8.03 13.39 -11.34
N HIS A 126 -7.78 14.45 -10.57
CA HIS A 126 -6.63 15.33 -10.76
C HIS A 126 -5.59 15.02 -9.68
N VAL A 127 -4.41 14.57 -10.09
CA VAL A 127 -3.38 14.09 -9.18
C VAL A 127 -2.29 15.15 -9.04
N THR A 128 -2.02 15.56 -7.81
CA THR A 128 -0.79 16.26 -7.43
C THR A 128 0.10 15.28 -6.68
N ALA A 129 1.38 15.22 -7.02
CA ALA A 129 2.32 14.28 -6.41
C ALA A 129 3.56 15.03 -5.93
N THR A 130 4.07 14.67 -4.76
CA THR A 130 5.37 15.18 -4.26
C THR A 130 6.38 14.05 -4.21
N CYS A 131 7.58 14.28 -4.74
CA CYS A 131 8.71 13.35 -4.73
C CYS A 131 10.02 14.15 -4.66
N GLY A 132 11.09 13.54 -4.14
CA GLY A 132 12.43 14.16 -4.08
C GLY A 132 12.53 15.45 -3.26
N ILE A 133 11.53 15.77 -2.44
CA ILE A 133 11.44 17.03 -1.71
C ILE A 133 11.77 16.86 -0.23
N ASN A 134 12.44 17.85 0.35
CA ASN A 134 12.67 17.90 1.78
C ASN A 134 11.46 18.52 2.49
N TYR A 135 10.61 17.68 3.09
CA TYR A 135 9.42 18.11 3.84
C TYR A 135 9.71 18.97 5.07
N LYS A 136 10.98 19.12 5.47
CA LYS A 136 11.39 20.04 6.55
C LYS A 136 11.57 21.48 6.08
N THR A 137 11.62 21.72 4.77
CA THR A 137 11.69 23.07 4.19
C THR A 137 10.30 23.70 4.08
N PRO A 138 10.15 25.03 4.15
CA PRO A 138 8.86 25.70 3.93
C PRO A 138 8.21 25.32 2.58
N GLU A 139 9.01 25.18 1.53
CA GLU A 139 8.57 24.80 0.19
C GLU A 139 8.06 23.36 0.16
N GLY A 140 8.80 22.43 0.79
CA GLY A 140 8.43 21.03 0.89
C GLY A 140 7.24 20.75 1.79
N ALA A 141 7.08 21.55 2.84
CA ALA A 141 5.95 21.49 3.74
C ALA A 141 4.71 22.21 3.19
N ALA A 142 4.83 23.09 2.19
CA ALA A 142 3.68 23.89 1.75
C ALA A 142 2.54 23.02 1.18
N LEU A 143 2.89 21.91 0.53
CA LEU A 143 1.97 20.97 -0.14
C LEU A 143 0.94 21.65 -1.06
N LYS A 144 1.21 22.88 -1.53
CA LYS A 144 0.29 23.66 -2.34
C LYS A 144 0.20 23.08 -3.74
N SER A 145 -1.00 23.00 -4.29
CA SER A 145 -1.17 22.62 -5.69
C SER A 145 -0.62 23.75 -6.57
N PRO A 146 0.20 23.45 -7.60
CA PRO A 146 0.62 24.46 -8.58
C PRO A 146 -0.55 25.19 -9.26
N SER A 147 -1.71 24.51 -9.37
CA SER A 147 -2.95 25.06 -9.92
C SER A 147 -3.79 25.87 -8.92
N GLY A 148 -3.34 25.96 -7.65
CA GLY A 148 -4.10 26.58 -6.56
C GLY A 148 -5.32 25.77 -6.08
N GLN A 149 -5.59 24.60 -6.69
CA GLN A 149 -6.71 23.75 -6.29
C GLN A 149 -6.49 23.10 -4.92
N LYS A 150 -7.58 23.00 -4.16
CA LYS A 150 -7.61 22.28 -2.88
C LYS A 150 -7.85 20.79 -3.10
N TYR A 151 -7.37 19.97 -2.17
CA TYR A 151 -7.47 18.52 -2.24
C TYR A 151 -8.71 18.00 -1.54
N ASP A 152 -9.44 17.12 -2.21
CA ASP A 152 -10.49 16.30 -1.61
C ASP A 152 -9.90 15.19 -0.76
N LYS A 153 -8.76 14.64 -1.20
CA LYS A 153 -8.12 13.47 -0.59
C LYS A 153 -6.61 13.66 -0.63
N VAL A 154 -5.95 13.24 0.44
CA VAL A 154 -4.49 13.17 0.54
C VAL A 154 -4.12 11.76 0.92
N ILE A 155 -3.31 11.09 0.11
CA ILE A 155 -2.66 9.81 0.46
C ILE A 155 -1.28 10.17 1.00
N HIS A 156 -1.12 10.04 2.32
CA HIS A 156 0.06 10.49 3.03
C HIS A 156 1.04 9.33 3.25
N CYS A 157 2.05 9.23 2.37
CA CYS A 157 3.07 8.17 2.40
C CYS A 157 4.39 8.63 3.02
N THR A 158 4.42 9.77 3.72
CA THR A 158 5.59 10.26 4.45
C THR A 158 5.22 10.50 5.90
N THR A 159 6.18 10.91 6.73
CA THR A 159 6.00 11.09 8.16
C THR A 159 6.32 12.52 8.57
N GLY A 160 5.82 12.93 9.74
CA GLY A 160 6.22 14.18 10.38
C GLY A 160 5.61 15.46 9.81
N ILE A 161 4.59 15.35 8.95
CA ILE A 161 3.84 16.54 8.49
C ILE A 161 2.67 16.80 9.45
N PRO A 162 2.61 17.97 10.11
CA PRO A 162 1.53 18.27 11.05
C PRO A 162 0.21 18.57 10.34
N TRP A 163 -0.91 18.40 11.05
CA TRP A 163 -2.26 18.72 10.53
C TRP A 163 -2.39 20.16 10.01
N SER A 164 -1.71 21.12 10.64
CA SER A 164 -1.72 22.54 10.26
C SER A 164 -1.23 22.79 8.83
N VAL A 165 -0.40 21.91 8.29
CA VAL A 165 0.07 21.96 6.89
C VAL A 165 -1.01 21.47 5.93
N PHE A 166 -1.75 20.42 6.28
CA PHE A 166 -2.80 19.88 5.43
C PHE A 166 -4.04 20.78 5.41
N ASP A 167 -4.50 21.26 6.57
CA ASP A 167 -5.76 21.96 6.72
C ASP A 167 -6.03 23.08 5.69
N PRO A 168 -5.12 24.03 5.42
CA PRO A 168 -5.37 25.11 4.47
C PRO A 168 -5.53 24.60 3.02
N ASN A 169 -4.88 23.48 2.69
CA ASN A 169 -4.86 22.86 1.36
C ASN A 169 -6.05 21.92 1.12
N LEU A 170 -6.85 21.58 2.14
CA LEU A 170 -8.00 20.69 2.02
C LEU A 170 -9.28 21.42 1.62
N THR A 171 -10.15 20.75 0.85
CA THR A 171 -11.54 21.18 0.66
C THR A 171 -12.31 21.15 1.99
N LYS A 172 -13.55 21.66 1.99
CA LYS A 172 -14.42 21.68 3.19
C LYS A 172 -14.67 20.28 3.79
N THR A 173 -14.54 19.23 2.99
CA THR A 173 -14.73 17.81 3.37
C THR A 173 -13.49 16.95 3.08
N GLY A 174 -12.32 17.60 3.00
CA GLY A 174 -11.06 16.95 2.67
C GLY A 174 -10.66 15.89 3.70
N LYS A 175 -10.07 14.79 3.23
CA LYS A 175 -9.54 13.74 4.10
C LYS A 175 -8.05 13.53 3.86
N VAL A 176 -7.28 13.38 4.93
CA VAL A 176 -5.89 12.92 4.90
C VAL A 176 -5.87 11.47 5.36
N ILE A 177 -5.41 10.57 4.50
CA ILE A 177 -5.27 9.15 4.79
C ILE A 177 -3.80 8.94 5.15
N ASP A 178 -3.54 8.73 6.44
CA ASP A 178 -2.19 8.56 6.99
C ASP A 178 -1.83 7.08 7.02
N LEU A 179 -0.81 6.70 6.25
CA LEU A 179 -0.37 5.31 6.12
C LEU A 179 0.57 4.87 7.24
N THR A 180 1.15 5.82 7.95
CA THR A 180 2.15 5.59 9.00
C THR A 180 1.81 6.45 10.22
N PRO A 181 0.63 6.20 10.85
CA PRO A 181 0.14 7.07 11.89
C PRO A 181 1.04 7.01 13.12
N ASN A 182 1.45 8.19 13.59
CA ASN A 182 2.16 8.35 14.86
C ASN A 182 1.16 8.79 15.97
N PRO A 183 1.58 8.88 17.25
CA PRO A 183 0.69 9.29 18.33
C PRO A 183 -0.01 10.65 18.09
N SER A 184 0.65 11.61 17.43
CA SER A 184 0.05 12.91 17.09
C SER A 184 -1.04 12.78 16.03
N ALA A 185 -0.85 11.93 15.03
CA ALA A 185 -1.87 11.61 14.03
C ALA A 185 -3.08 10.92 14.67
N MET A 186 -2.85 9.97 15.58
CA MET A 186 -3.92 9.29 16.33
C MET A 186 -4.72 10.27 17.19
N TRP A 187 -4.05 11.18 17.88
CA TRP A 187 -4.68 12.25 18.66
C TRP A 187 -5.51 13.19 17.77
N THR A 188 -4.96 13.59 16.63
CA THR A 188 -5.67 14.42 15.63
C THR A 188 -6.93 13.72 15.14
N PHE A 189 -6.85 12.42 14.80
CA PHE A 189 -8.02 11.64 14.42
C PHE A 189 -9.10 11.63 15.50
N ALA A 190 -8.73 11.35 16.75
CA ALA A 190 -9.66 11.31 17.88
C ALA A 190 -10.37 12.67 18.07
N ILE A 191 -9.62 13.78 18.06
CA ILE A 191 -10.21 15.13 18.15
C ILE A 191 -11.16 15.39 16.99
N LYS A 192 -10.74 15.15 15.73
CA LYS A 192 -11.58 15.43 14.56
C LYS A 192 -12.87 14.61 14.55
N LYS A 193 -12.84 13.40 15.09
CA LYS A 193 -14.02 12.56 15.30
C LYS A 193 -14.93 13.13 16.39
N LEU A 194 -14.37 13.45 17.55
CA LEU A 194 -15.12 13.98 18.70
C LEU A 194 -15.77 15.34 18.40
N THR A 195 -15.09 16.21 17.64
CA THR A 195 -15.61 17.53 17.26
C THR A 195 -16.43 17.51 15.97
N PHE A 196 -16.77 16.33 15.43
CA PHE A 196 -17.52 16.17 14.17
C PHE A 196 -16.98 17.02 13.00
N SER A 197 -15.65 17.15 12.90
CA SER A 197 -15.05 18.00 11.88
C SER A 197 -15.32 17.46 10.48
N LYS A 198 -15.70 18.32 9.53
CA LYS A 198 -15.91 17.87 8.14
C LYS A 198 -14.60 17.47 7.45
N LYS A 199 -13.48 18.08 7.85
CA LYS A 199 -12.14 17.66 7.45
C LYS A 199 -11.65 16.59 8.42
N GLN A 200 -11.07 15.51 7.89
CA GLN A 200 -10.68 14.36 8.70
C GLN A 200 -9.23 13.97 8.42
N LEU A 201 -8.52 13.56 9.47
CA LEU A 201 -7.34 12.69 9.36
C LEU A 201 -7.81 11.27 9.61
N VAL A 202 -7.44 10.32 8.78
CA VAL A 202 -7.87 8.92 8.85
C VAL A 202 -6.62 8.04 8.87
N PRO A 203 -6.25 7.44 10.02
CA PRO A 203 -5.16 6.49 10.06
C PRO A 203 -5.57 5.21 9.31
N LEU A 204 -4.68 4.71 8.45
CA LEU A 204 -4.84 3.41 7.81
C LEU A 204 -4.00 2.38 8.55
N LEU A 205 -4.66 1.32 9.02
CA LEU A 205 -4.01 0.12 9.54
C LEU A 205 -4.28 -1.01 8.57
N LEU A 206 -3.20 -1.53 7.98
CA LEU A 206 -3.29 -2.62 7.03
C LEU A 206 -3.52 -3.95 7.75
N ILE A 207 -4.58 -4.65 7.36
CA ILE A 207 -4.81 -6.05 7.70
C ILE A 207 -4.87 -6.81 6.37
N PRO A 208 -3.81 -7.54 5.99
CA PRO A 208 -3.78 -8.27 4.73
C PRO A 208 -4.87 -9.35 4.70
N LYS A 209 -5.50 -9.50 3.54
CA LYS A 209 -6.46 -10.57 3.25
C LYS A 209 -6.19 -11.13 1.85
N GLU A 210 -6.54 -12.39 1.65
CA GLU A 210 -6.37 -13.09 0.37
C GLU A 210 -7.03 -12.34 -0.78
N GLU A 211 -8.28 -11.87 -0.61
CA GLU A 211 -9.04 -11.23 -1.69
C GLU A 211 -8.41 -9.91 -2.13
N GLY A 212 -7.86 -9.15 -1.17
CA GLY A 212 -7.14 -7.92 -1.48
C GLY A 212 -5.83 -8.19 -2.20
N LEU A 213 -5.12 -9.25 -1.83
CA LEU A 213 -3.87 -9.66 -2.47
C LEU A 213 -4.12 -10.18 -3.90
N ASP A 214 -5.16 -10.99 -4.09
CA ASP A 214 -5.56 -11.48 -5.41
C ASP A 214 -5.94 -10.33 -6.35
N ALA A 215 -6.70 -9.35 -5.85
CA ALA A 215 -7.09 -8.18 -6.64
C ALA A 215 -5.88 -7.38 -7.18
N VAL A 216 -4.86 -7.14 -6.34
CA VAL A 216 -3.67 -6.39 -6.78
C VAL A 216 -2.73 -7.19 -7.69
N VAL A 217 -2.71 -8.51 -7.56
CA VAL A 217 -2.02 -9.42 -8.49
C VAL A 217 -2.73 -9.42 -9.84
N LYS A 218 -4.06 -9.49 -9.85
CA LYS A 218 -4.87 -9.41 -11.07
C LYS A 218 -4.66 -8.09 -11.82
N LEU A 219 -4.64 -6.96 -11.12
CA LEU A 219 -4.30 -5.67 -11.73
C LEU A 219 -2.90 -5.65 -12.36
N GLY A 220 -1.95 -6.40 -11.79
CA GLY A 220 -0.63 -6.60 -12.39
C GLY A 220 -0.68 -7.40 -13.67
N LYS A 221 -1.37 -8.54 -13.63
CA LYS A 221 -1.57 -9.40 -14.80
C LYS A 221 -2.22 -8.65 -15.97
N GLU A 222 -3.20 -7.80 -15.67
CA GLU A 222 -3.90 -6.98 -16.67
C GLU A 222 -3.06 -5.78 -17.18
N GLY A 223 -1.83 -5.60 -16.67
CA GLY A 223 -0.97 -4.46 -17.02
C GLY A 223 -1.45 -3.10 -16.48
N LYS A 224 -2.52 -3.08 -15.68
CA LYS A 224 -3.07 -1.86 -15.06
C LYS A 224 -2.23 -1.34 -13.89
N LEU A 225 -1.39 -2.20 -13.32
CA LEU A 225 -0.50 -1.84 -12.23
C LEU A 225 0.90 -2.37 -12.53
N LYS A 226 1.83 -1.48 -12.86
CA LYS A 226 3.24 -1.78 -13.13
C LYS A 226 4.07 -1.63 -11.86
N THR A 227 4.89 -2.64 -11.59
CA THR A 227 5.86 -2.59 -10.49
C THR A 227 7.15 -1.94 -10.97
N VAL A 228 7.66 -0.96 -10.21
CA VAL A 228 8.98 -0.36 -10.45
C VAL A 228 9.93 -0.91 -9.39
N ILE A 229 10.98 -1.60 -9.84
CA ILE A 229 12.03 -2.13 -8.96
C ILE A 229 13.16 -1.11 -8.95
N ASP A 230 13.44 -0.53 -7.78
CA ASP A 230 14.53 0.41 -7.58
C ASP A 230 15.90 -0.28 -7.76
N SER A 231 16.11 -1.37 -7.04
CA SER A 231 17.35 -2.13 -7.05
C SER A 231 17.10 -3.60 -6.69
N LYS A 232 18.05 -4.47 -7.07
CA LYS A 232 18.05 -5.89 -6.71
C LYS A 232 19.38 -6.20 -6.04
N HIS A 233 19.32 -6.90 -4.91
CA HIS A 233 20.49 -7.30 -4.13
C HIS A 233 20.43 -8.81 -3.88
N PRO A 234 21.56 -9.53 -3.96
CA PRO A 234 21.62 -10.92 -3.54
C PRO A 234 21.43 -11.02 -2.02
N LEU A 235 21.13 -12.23 -1.54
CA LEU A 235 20.98 -12.48 -0.09
C LEU A 235 22.34 -12.47 0.64
N SER A 236 23.44 -12.76 -0.07
CA SER A 236 24.81 -12.85 0.44
C SER A 236 25.52 -11.51 0.53
#